data_AF-A0A969UF81-F1
#
_entry.id   AF-A0A969UF81-F1
#
_cell.length_a   1.000
_cell.length_b   1.000
_cell.length_c   1.000
_cell.angle_alpha   90.00
_cell.angle_beta   90.00
_cell.angle_gamma   90.00
#
_symmetry.space_group_name_H-M   'P 1'
#
loop_
_entity.id
_entity.type
_entity.pdbx_description
1 polymer ?
#
loop_
_entity_poly.entity_id
_entity_poly.type
_entity_poly.pdbx_seq_one_letter_code
_entity_poly.pdbx_strand_id
1 'polypeptide(L)'
;MTSTKQTTAKPLTQEIFQALTNAMSETAQIEVTTYLDSWDLDHLEQSASTSRFYTQIDLLNQTVQHEVDLKLIDNSTYGELQRWHIEQVRRRQESLIKNLASLEQMRQMITNQDCT
;
A
#
# COMPACT_ATOMS: atom_id res chain seq x y z
N MET A 1 37.93 36.75 -21.45
CA MET A 1 36.89 35.77 -21.83
C MET A 1 36.45 35.05 -20.56
N THR A 2 35.40 35.53 -19.91
CA THR A 2 34.83 34.88 -18.72
C THR A 2 33.74 33.91 -19.19
N SER A 3 34.05 32.62 -19.18
CA SER A 3 33.08 31.56 -19.44
C SER A 3 32.19 31.39 -18.22
N THR A 4 31.04 32.05 -18.21
CA THR A 4 30.00 31.88 -17.20
C THR A 4 29.43 30.47 -17.36
N LYS A 5 29.80 29.55 -16.45
CA LYS A 5 29.16 28.24 -16.34
C LYS A 5 27.72 28.47 -15.89
N GLN A 6 26.80 28.32 -16.83
CA GLN A 6 25.37 28.39 -16.59
C GLN A 6 24.96 27.08 -15.91
N THR A 7 24.90 27.09 -14.58
CA THR A 7 24.46 25.94 -13.78
C THR A 7 22.95 25.79 -13.97
N THR A 8 22.53 24.83 -14.78
CA THR A 8 21.13 24.45 -14.98
C THR A 8 20.62 23.69 -13.75
N ALA A 9 20.46 24.38 -12.61
CA ALA A 9 19.77 23.81 -11.46
C ALA A 9 18.26 23.82 -11.76
N LYS A 10 17.61 22.65 -11.70
CA LYS A 10 16.15 22.60 -11.71
C LYS A 10 15.66 23.34 -10.46
N PRO A 11 14.58 24.14 -10.55
CA PRO A 11 14.02 24.79 -9.37
C PRO A 11 13.62 23.71 -8.35
N LEU A 12 13.93 23.93 -7.07
CA LEU A 12 13.65 23.01 -5.95
C LEU A 12 12.20 22.49 -5.98
N THR A 13 11.27 23.35 -6.37
CA THR A 13 9.85 23.03 -6.59
C THR A 13 9.63 21.88 -7.58
N GLN A 14 10.37 21.86 -8.70
CA GLN A 14 10.27 20.80 -9.70
C GLN A 14 10.84 19.46 -9.20
N GLU A 15 11.86 19.49 -8.34
CA GLU A 15 12.40 18.27 -7.69
C GLU A 15 11.41 17.71 -6.67
N ILE A 16 10.76 18.57 -5.88
CA ILE A 16 9.70 18.17 -4.94
C ILE A 16 8.51 17.57 -5.70
N PHE A 17 8.09 18.17 -6.82
CA PHE A 17 7.02 17.63 -7.66
C PHE A 17 7.37 16.25 -8.21
N GLN A 18 8.57 16.08 -8.75
CA GLN A 18 8.99 14.79 -9.28
C GLN A 18 9.04 13.72 -8.18
N ALA A 19 9.54 14.06 -6.99
CA ALA A 19 9.57 13.14 -5.85
C ALA A 19 8.16 12.77 -5.38
N LEU A 20 7.24 13.73 -5.32
CA LEU A 20 5.85 13.50 -4.93
C LEU A 20 5.13 12.62 -5.97
N THR A 21 5.28 12.92 -7.26
CA THR A 21 4.71 12.12 -8.35
C THR A 21 5.26 10.70 -8.34
N ASN A 22 6.57 10.52 -8.18
CA ASN A 22 7.20 9.20 -8.09
C ASN A 22 6.66 8.41 -6.89
N ALA A 23 6.60 9.06 -5.72
CA ALA A 23 6.05 8.45 -4.51
C ALA A 23 4.55 8.07 -4.65
N MET A 24 3.78 8.80 -5.45
CA MET A 24 2.39 8.42 -5.74
C MET A 24 2.30 7.29 -6.77
N SER A 25 3.20 7.23 -7.76
CA SER A 25 3.19 6.22 -8.82
C SER A 25 3.78 4.86 -8.42
N GLU A 26 4.74 4.84 -7.49
CA GLU A 26 5.45 3.61 -7.10
C GLU A 26 4.78 2.85 -5.94
N THR A 27 3.85 3.49 -5.21
CA THR A 27 3.51 3.03 -3.85
C THR A 27 2.02 2.81 -3.57
N ALA A 28 1.20 2.76 -4.60
CA ALA A 28 -0.25 2.60 -4.45
C ALA A 28 -0.68 1.13 -4.30
N GLN A 29 0.17 0.29 -3.69
CA GLN A 29 -0.11 -1.10 -3.39
C GLN A 29 -0.21 -1.32 -1.88
N ILE A 30 -1.21 -2.10 -1.48
CA ILE A 30 -1.40 -2.55 -0.10
C ILE A 30 -1.21 -4.06 -0.08
N GLU A 31 -0.32 -4.52 0.78
CA GLU A 31 -0.16 -5.94 1.08
C GLU A 31 -0.46 -6.17 2.56
N VAL A 32 -1.39 -7.08 2.84
CA VAL A 32 -1.68 -7.53 4.19
C VAL A 32 -1.58 -9.04 4.23
N THR A 33 -0.67 -9.53 5.07
CA THR A 33 -0.47 -10.96 5.32
C THR A 33 -0.68 -11.24 6.79
N THR A 34 -1.55 -12.21 7.08
CA THR A 34 -1.77 -12.73 8.43
C THR A 34 -1.36 -14.19 8.44
N TYR A 35 -0.26 -14.47 9.13
CA TYR A 35 0.26 -15.82 9.31
C TYR A 35 -0.49 -16.51 10.44
N LEU A 36 -0.72 -17.81 10.27
CA LEU A 36 -1.21 -18.70 11.32
C LEU A 36 -0.04 -19.54 11.83
N ASP A 37 0.07 -19.66 13.15
CA ASP A 37 1.08 -20.52 13.76
C ASP A 37 0.73 -22.00 13.55
N SER A 38 1.73 -22.83 13.28
CA SER A 38 1.55 -24.24 12.92
C SER A 38 1.00 -25.09 14.06
N TRP A 39 1.21 -24.67 15.31
CA TRP A 39 0.75 -25.41 16.49
C TRP A 39 -0.78 -25.57 16.54
N ASP A 40 -1.53 -24.58 16.05
CA ASP A 40 -2.99 -24.65 15.98
C ASP A 40 -3.49 -25.38 14.73
N LEU A 41 -2.60 -25.71 13.80
CA LEU A 41 -2.89 -26.37 12.52
C LEU A 41 -2.62 -27.88 12.55
N ASP A 42 -2.13 -28.43 13.67
CA ASP A 42 -1.80 -29.86 13.83
C ASP A 42 -3.01 -30.80 13.64
N HIS A 43 -4.24 -30.27 13.74
CA HIS A 43 -5.47 -31.01 13.45
C HIS A 43 -5.88 -30.99 11.98
N LEU A 44 -5.19 -30.21 11.16
CA LEU A 44 -5.42 -30.07 9.73
C LEU A 44 -4.42 -30.98 9.00
N GLU A 45 -4.78 -32.26 8.89
CA GLU A 45 -4.00 -33.23 8.12
C GLU A 45 -3.69 -32.65 6.74
N GLN A 46 -2.39 -32.51 6.42
CA GLN A 46 -1.82 -31.91 5.21
C GLN A 46 -1.58 -30.38 5.21
N SER A 47 -1.54 -29.65 6.32
CA SER A 47 -1.05 -28.25 6.29
C SER A 47 0.40 -28.20 5.75
N ALA A 48 0.58 -27.64 4.55
CA ALA A 48 1.90 -27.33 4.03
C ALA A 48 2.34 -26.07 4.76
N SER A 49 3.48 -26.15 5.46
CA SER A 49 4.23 -25.04 6.08
C SER A 49 3.69 -23.63 5.79
N THR A 50 3.07 -23.02 6.81
CA THR A 50 2.53 -21.65 6.92
C THR A 50 1.21 -21.34 6.20
N SER A 51 0.08 -21.80 6.76
CA SER A 51 -1.23 -21.28 6.36
C SER A 51 -1.33 -19.78 6.65
N ARG A 52 -1.97 -19.02 5.74
CA ARG A 52 -2.07 -17.56 5.80
C ARG A 52 -3.38 -17.02 5.23
N PHE A 53 -3.79 -15.85 5.70
CA PHE A 53 -4.67 -14.95 4.97
C PHE A 53 -3.83 -13.89 4.27
N TYR A 54 -4.05 -13.71 2.97
CA TYR A 54 -3.31 -12.75 2.16
C TYR A 54 -4.28 -11.90 1.34
N THR A 55 -4.07 -10.59 1.38
CA THR A 55 -4.76 -9.64 0.52
C THR A 55 -3.77 -8.66 -0.08
N GLN A 56 -3.84 -8.52 -1.40
CA GLN A 56 -3.11 -7.51 -2.16
C GLN A 56 -4.10 -6.59 -2.87
N ILE A 57 -3.96 -5.28 -2.66
CA ILE A 57 -4.76 -4.26 -3.32
C ILE A 57 -3.82 -3.42 -4.16
N ASP A 58 -4.10 -3.34 -5.46
CA ASP A 58 -3.51 -2.35 -6.35
C ASP A 58 -4.52 -1.22 -6.52
N LEU A 59 -4.22 -0.05 -5.97
CA LEU A 59 -5.11 1.09 -6.04
C LEU A 59 -5.09 1.79 -7.41
N LEU A 60 -4.03 1.61 -8.21
CA LEU A 60 -3.95 2.19 -9.56
C LEU A 60 -4.84 1.41 -10.52
N ASN A 61 -4.72 0.08 -10.47
CA ASN A 61 -5.49 -0.82 -11.31
C ASN A 61 -6.87 -1.17 -10.72
N GLN A 62 -7.16 -0.70 -9.50
CA GLN A 62 -8.39 -1.01 -8.75
C GLN A 62 -8.61 -2.53 -8.60
N THR A 63 -7.53 -3.31 -8.58
CA THR A 63 -7.60 -4.77 -8.46
C THR A 63 -7.37 -5.20 -7.02
N VAL A 64 -8.20 -6.12 -6.55
CA VAL A 64 -8.03 -6.78 -5.25
C VAL A 64 -7.81 -8.26 -5.49
N GLN A 65 -6.72 -8.79 -4.96
CA GLN A 65 -6.44 -10.21 -4.92
C GLN A 65 -6.52 -10.70 -3.48
N HIS A 66 -7.29 -11.77 -3.29
CA HIS A 66 -7.36 -12.48 -2.02
C HIS A 66 -6.82 -13.88 -2.23
N GLU A 67 -5.88 -14.28 -1.37
CA GLU A 67 -5.45 -15.66 -1.26
C GLU A 67 -5.77 -16.10 0.17
N VAL A 68 -6.76 -16.98 0.28
CA VAL A 68 -7.09 -17.68 1.51
C VAL A 68 -6.82 -19.14 1.25
N ASP A 69 -5.96 -19.74 2.08
CA ASP A 69 -5.72 -21.18 2.01
C ASP A 69 -7.07 -21.92 2.12
N LEU A 70 -7.34 -22.87 1.21
CA LEU A 70 -8.60 -23.61 1.13
C LEU A 70 -8.98 -24.25 2.48
N LYS A 71 -7.98 -24.57 3.28
CA LYS A 71 -8.06 -25.10 4.64
C LYS A 71 -8.69 -24.16 5.66
N LEU A 72 -8.69 -22.85 5.37
CA LEU A 72 -9.17 -21.78 6.26
C LEU A 72 -10.55 -21.25 5.87
N ILE A 73 -10.98 -21.45 4.60
CA ILE A 73 -12.21 -20.86 4.05
C ILE A 73 -13.47 -21.32 4.81
N ASP A 74 -13.54 -22.59 5.20
CA ASP A 74 -14.72 -23.18 5.86
C ASP A 74 -14.46 -23.56 7.32
N ASN A 75 -13.32 -23.15 7.88
CA ASN A 75 -12.96 -23.50 9.25
C ASN A 75 -13.43 -22.42 10.22
N SER A 76 -14.53 -22.72 10.94
CA SER A 76 -15.14 -21.81 11.92
C SER A 76 -14.19 -21.35 13.03
N THR A 77 -13.16 -22.15 13.35
CA THR A 77 -12.14 -21.82 14.35
C THR A 77 -11.37 -20.54 13.99
N TYR A 78 -11.19 -20.28 12.70
CA TYR A 78 -10.43 -19.11 12.22
C TYR A 78 -11.33 -17.95 11.76
N GLY A 79 -12.65 -18.05 11.93
CA GLY A 79 -13.59 -17.01 11.49
C GLY A 79 -13.36 -15.66 12.18
N GLU A 80 -12.90 -15.64 13.43
CA GLU A 80 -12.51 -14.39 14.10
C GLU A 80 -11.23 -13.80 13.53
N LEU A 81 -10.22 -14.63 13.25
CA LEU A 81 -8.96 -14.20 12.66
C LEU A 81 -9.17 -13.68 11.23
N GLN A 82 -10.05 -14.30 10.45
CA GLN A 82 -10.45 -13.84 9.13
C GLN A 82 -11.13 -12.46 9.22
N ARG A 83 -12.08 -12.26 10.14
CA ARG A 83 -12.71 -10.95 10.38
C ARG A 83 -11.67 -9.90 10.77
N TRP A 84 -10.73 -10.27 11.63
CA TRP A 84 -9.64 -9.38 12.02
C TRP A 84 -8.76 -9.00 10.83
N HIS A 85 -8.38 -9.95 9.96
CA HIS A 85 -7.61 -9.71 8.75
C HIS A 85 -8.33 -8.72 7.81
N ILE A 86 -9.62 -8.92 7.57
CA ILE A 86 -10.45 -8.02 6.75
C ILE A 86 -10.46 -6.60 7.33
N GLU A 87 -10.58 -6.47 8.66
CA GLU A 87 -10.51 -5.17 9.31
C GLU A 87 -9.13 -4.50 9.18
N GLN A 88 -8.03 -5.27 9.21
CA GLN A 88 -6.69 -4.72 8.94
C GLN A 88 -6.55 -4.22 7.50
N VAL A 89 -7.07 -4.97 6.53
CA VAL A 89 -7.13 -4.55 5.12
C VAL A 89 -7.87 -3.23 4.97
N ARG A 90 -9.08 -3.13 5.56
CA ARG A 90 -9.91 -1.92 5.51
C ARG A 90 -9.18 -0.71 6.10
N ARG A 91 -8.57 -0.86 7.28
CA ARG A 91 -7.82 0.24 7.93
C ARG A 91 -6.63 0.71 7.12
N ARG A 92 -5.88 -0.22 6.51
CA ARG A 92 -4.74 0.11 5.62
C ARG A 92 -5.21 0.89 4.41
N GLN A 93 -6.31 0.45 3.78
CA GLN A 93 -6.91 1.13 2.63
C GLN A 93 -7.35 2.56 2.97
N GLU A 94 -8.06 2.75 4.09
CA GLU A 94 -8.47 4.09 4.54
C GLU A 94 -7.29 5.00 4.83
N SER A 95 -6.23 4.47 5.46
CA SER A 95 -5.01 5.23 5.73
C SER A 95 -4.31 5.65 4.44
N LEU A 96 -4.20 4.76 3.45
CA LEU A 96 -3.52 5.06 2.20
C LEU A 96 -4.30 6.09 1.38
N ILE A 97 -5.63 5.99 1.33
CA ILE A 97 -6.50 6.99 0.68
C ILE A 97 -6.30 8.37 1.32
N LYS A 98 -6.25 8.46 2.65
CA LYS A 98 -5.99 9.73 3.36
C LYS A 98 -4.61 10.30 3.05
N ASN A 99 -3.59 9.45 2.98
CA ASN A 99 -2.24 9.87 2.63
C ASN A 99 -2.20 10.43 1.20
N LEU A 100 -2.79 9.72 0.24
CA LEU A 100 -2.90 10.18 -1.15
C LEU A 100 -3.64 11.52 -1.27
N ALA A 101 -4.75 11.68 -0.55
CA ALA A 101 -5.48 12.96 -0.52
C ALA A 101 -4.64 14.11 0.05
N SER A 102 -3.83 13.84 1.08
CA SER A 102 -2.93 14.82 1.68
C SER A 102 -1.80 15.23 0.72
N LEU A 103 -1.23 14.26 0.00
CA LEU A 103 -0.21 14.50 -1.03
C LEU A 103 -0.79 15.37 -2.17
N GLU A 104 -2.01 15.08 -2.61
CA GLU A 104 -2.71 15.87 -3.63
C GLU A 104 -3.01 17.29 -3.15
N GLN A 105 -3.40 17.48 -1.88
CA GLN A 105 -3.57 18.83 -1.31
C GLN A 105 -2.26 19.62 -1.30
N MET A 106 -1.14 18.98 -0.90
CA MET A 106 0.17 19.63 -0.94
C MET A 106 0.55 20.02 -2.37
N ARG A 107 0.28 19.15 -3.35
CA ARG A 107 0.48 19.44 -4.77
C ARG A 107 -0.29 20.69 -5.20
N GLN A 108 -1.56 20.80 -4.82
CA GLN A 108 -2.42 21.95 -5.15
C GLN A 108 -1.92 23.25 -4.51
N MET A 109 -1.53 23.23 -3.23
CA MET A 109 -1.03 24.41 -2.53
C MET A 109 0.22 24.99 -3.20
N ILE A 110 1.18 24.14 -3.57
CA ILE A 110 2.42 24.57 -4.22
C ILE A 110 2.13 25.09 -5.64
N THR A 111 1.30 24.40 -6.42
CA THR A 111 0.94 24.83 -7.78
C THR A 111 0.24 26.19 -7.80
N ASN A 112 -0.58 26.47 -6.79
CA ASN A 112 -1.31 27.75 -6.68
C ASN A 112 -0.42 28.91 -6.21
N GLN A 113 0.74 28.65 -5.59
CA GLN A 113 1.68 29.69 -5.15
C GLN A 113 2.54 30.23 -6.31
N ASP A 114 2.78 29.43 -7.35
CA ASP A 114 3.56 29.84 -8.53
C ASP A 114 2.77 30.74 -9.52
N CYS A 115 1.52 31.10 -9.20
CA CYS A 115 0.63 31.94 -10.05
C CYS A 115 0.39 33.37 -9.51
N THR A 116 1.08 33.79 -8.46
CA THR A 116 1.06 35.17 -7.91
C THR A 116 2.46 35.76 -7.88
#